data_AF-A0A9N9QFE5-F1
#
_entry.id   AF-A0A9N9QFE5-F1
#
_cell.length_a   1.000
_cell.length_b   1.000
_cell.length_c   1.000
_cell.angle_alpha   90.00
_cell.angle_beta   90.00
_cell.angle_gamma   90.00
#
_symmetry.space_group_name_H-M   'P 1'
#
loop_
_entity.id
_entity.type
_entity.pdbx_description
1 polymer ?
#
loop_
_entity_poly.entity_id
_entity_poly.type
_entity_poly.pdbx_seq_one_letter_code
_entity_poly.pdbx_strand_id
1 'polypeptide(L)'
;MLYNELADFKNEVVIMINCFTDFLLVVFNIIAVIGFTSSPFTIELFVFITQSSNLLVKECRIFVRTLQILRWCPLLCMGLEIYFIGGAVGWNIFQCFFPKSIWTFSLNLMVCGLVCLIAKIRCYFAAINHAIEDIEKKHLAFQNEDSTVYVLRESHPKNEETDNYVQCLNHISNQYTQMCNFIDRFNCYIRLFLVMGILSITVNILCSCSILIEFGTKTKTLFDITTQRVLLAVQLISIIINVGQIGLCALIGEDLQNEGQKTSSICYSILNKLNRNSKNEKNNLFMKELNFLVQQSQSRKVCVHAGGFFQLNWGILGSVTSTVATYSIVIIQFLIKRD
;
A
#
# COMPACT_ATOMS: atom_id res chain seq x y z
N MET A 1 27.48 -4.05 -26.20
CA MET A 1 28.76 -4.63 -25.71
C MET A 1 28.50 -5.56 -24.52
N LEU A 2 27.79 -5.11 -23.46
CA LEU A 2 27.42 -5.94 -22.30
C LEU A 2 26.75 -7.29 -22.63
N TYR A 3 25.79 -7.30 -23.56
CA TYR A 3 25.06 -8.52 -23.93
C TYR A 3 25.81 -9.47 -24.86
N ASN A 4 26.94 -9.05 -25.44
CA ASN A 4 27.77 -9.95 -26.26
C ASN A 4 28.60 -10.90 -25.39
N GLU A 5 28.91 -10.54 -24.14
CA GLU A 5 29.54 -11.46 -23.17
C GLU A 5 28.51 -12.38 -22.50
N LEU A 6 27.23 -11.99 -22.48
CA LEU A 6 26.11 -12.85 -22.10
C LEU A 6 25.68 -13.80 -23.24
N ALA A 7 26.41 -13.88 -24.36
CA ALA A 7 26.09 -14.77 -25.48
C ALA A 7 26.02 -16.27 -25.08
N ASP A 8 26.58 -16.64 -23.92
CA ASP A 8 26.41 -17.96 -23.31
C ASP A 8 24.97 -18.23 -22.86
N PHE A 9 24.21 -17.19 -22.49
CA PHE A 9 22.76 -17.22 -22.33
C PHE A 9 22.11 -17.15 -23.73
N LYS A 10 22.23 -18.22 -24.53
CA LYS A 10 21.70 -18.30 -25.91
C LYS A 10 20.18 -18.09 -26.06
N ASN A 11 19.45 -17.79 -24.98
CA ASN A 11 18.01 -17.58 -25.00
C ASN A 11 17.65 -16.09 -25.18
N GLU A 12 17.27 -15.73 -26.41
CA GLU A 12 16.81 -14.39 -26.78
C GLU A 12 15.65 -13.89 -25.90
N VAL A 13 14.77 -14.78 -25.42
CA VAL A 13 13.64 -14.42 -24.55
C VAL A 13 14.13 -13.91 -23.19
N VAL A 14 15.12 -14.57 -22.59
CA VAL A 14 15.67 -14.18 -21.28
C VAL A 14 16.41 -12.85 -21.39
N ILE A 15 17.18 -12.67 -22.47
CA ILE A 15 17.86 -11.40 -22.77
C ILE A 15 16.84 -10.27 -22.91
N MET A 16 15.78 -10.48 -23.70
CA MET A 16 14.73 -9.50 -23.90
C MET A 16 14.04 -9.11 -22.59
N ILE A 17 13.67 -10.10 -21.76
CA ILE A 17 13.05 -9.84 -20.45
C ILE A 17 14.00 -9.03 -19.56
N ASN A 18 15.28 -9.36 -19.53
CA ASN A 18 16.25 -8.62 -18.71
C ASN A 18 16.43 -7.17 -19.20
N CYS A 19 16.60 -6.96 -20.51
CA CYS A 19 16.65 -5.61 -21.11
C CYS A 19 15.40 -4.79 -20.76
N PHE A 20 14.23 -5.38 -20.88
CA PHE A 20 12.96 -4.72 -20.59
C PHE A 20 12.82 -4.40 -19.10
N THR A 21 13.32 -5.28 -18.23
CA THR A 21 13.38 -5.07 -16.78
C THR A 21 14.22 -3.84 -16.45
N ASP A 22 15.44 -3.76 -16.98
CA ASP A 22 16.36 -2.66 -16.72
C ASP A 22 15.80 -1.33 -17.23
N PHE A 23 15.22 -1.35 -18.44
CA PHE A 23 14.54 -0.19 -19.01
C PHE A 23 13.41 0.30 -18.10
N LEU A 24 12.51 -0.59 -17.69
CA LEU A 24 11.38 -0.23 -16.82
C LEU A 24 11.84 0.30 -15.47
N LEU A 25 12.86 -0.30 -14.86
CA LEU A 25 13.42 0.14 -13.59
C LEU A 25 14.00 1.55 -13.68
N VAL A 26 14.76 1.84 -14.73
CA VAL A 26 15.33 3.18 -14.95
C VAL A 26 14.21 4.20 -15.19
N VAL A 27 13.27 3.89 -16.08
CA VAL A 27 12.13 4.76 -16.40
C VAL A 27 11.28 5.02 -15.14
N PHE A 28 10.99 3.99 -14.36
CA PHE A 28 10.25 4.11 -13.10
C PHE A 28 10.97 5.05 -12.13
N ASN A 29 12.27 4.84 -11.90
CA ASN A 29 13.03 5.67 -10.97
C ASN A 29 13.08 7.14 -11.41
N ILE A 30 13.24 7.39 -12.72
CA ILE A 30 13.21 8.75 -13.27
C ILE A 30 11.83 9.39 -13.05
N ILE A 31 10.74 8.69 -13.43
CA ILE A 31 9.37 9.19 -13.25
C ILE A 31 9.08 9.45 -11.78
N ALA A 32 9.48 8.55 -10.89
CA ALA A 32 9.27 8.69 -9.47
C ALA A 32 10.04 9.89 -8.92
N VAL A 33 11.34 10.01 -9.20
CA VAL A 33 12.16 11.13 -8.71
C VAL A 33 11.65 12.46 -9.24
N ILE A 34 11.36 12.57 -10.55
CA ILE A 34 10.83 13.79 -11.15
C ILE A 34 9.45 14.11 -10.56
N GLY A 35 8.57 13.12 -10.46
CA GLY A 35 7.23 13.28 -9.89
C GLY A 35 7.28 13.79 -8.45
N PHE A 36 8.11 13.17 -7.61
CA PHE A 36 8.29 13.56 -6.20
C PHE A 36 8.92 14.94 -6.03
N THR A 37 9.94 15.27 -6.80
CA THR A 37 10.64 16.56 -6.66
C THR A 37 9.88 17.74 -7.26
N SER A 38 9.09 17.51 -8.31
CA SER A 38 8.43 18.59 -9.06
C SER A 38 7.04 18.95 -8.54
N SER A 39 6.42 18.08 -7.73
CA SER A 39 5.03 18.26 -7.34
C SER A 39 4.88 19.10 -6.07
N PRO A 40 4.07 20.19 -6.08
CA PRO A 40 3.77 20.95 -4.86
C PRO A 40 2.99 20.13 -3.84
N PHE A 41 2.25 19.11 -4.30
CA PHE A 41 1.54 18.19 -3.42
C PHE A 41 2.50 17.39 -2.53
N THR A 42 3.77 17.19 -2.94
CA THR A 42 4.78 16.56 -2.10
C THR A 42 5.01 17.34 -0.79
N ILE A 43 4.94 18.67 -0.81
CA ILE A 43 5.08 19.48 0.41
C ILE A 43 3.89 19.24 1.34
N GLU A 44 2.67 19.27 0.81
CA GLU A 44 1.45 18.98 1.58
C GLU A 44 1.51 17.57 2.18
N LEU A 45 2.00 16.60 1.40
CA LEU A 45 2.23 15.24 1.81
C LEU A 45 3.24 15.16 2.97
N PHE A 46 4.35 15.88 2.90
CA PHE A 46 5.34 15.95 3.98
C PHE A 46 4.76 16.59 5.24
N VAL A 47 4.04 17.70 5.11
CA VAL A 47 3.36 18.36 6.23
C VAL A 47 2.40 17.39 6.91
N PHE A 48 1.55 16.71 6.13
CA PHE A 48 0.63 15.69 6.62
C PHE A 48 1.35 14.55 7.35
N ILE A 49 2.45 14.05 6.81
CA ILE A 49 3.28 13.01 7.42
C ILE A 49 3.86 13.49 8.77
N THR A 50 4.31 14.75 8.84
CA THR A 50 4.93 15.34 10.05
C THR A 50 3.93 15.71 11.14
N GLN A 51 2.69 16.04 10.78
CA GLN A 51 1.62 16.37 11.74
C GLN A 51 1.09 15.16 12.55
N SER A 52 1.62 13.96 12.29
CA SER A 52 1.13 12.71 12.88
C SER A 52 1.08 12.72 14.41
N SER A 53 -0.15 12.60 14.93
CA SER A 53 -0.52 12.48 16.34
C SER A 53 0.05 11.24 17.06
N ASN A 54 0.27 11.35 18.37
CA ASN A 54 0.74 10.28 19.28
C ASN A 54 -0.09 8.98 19.24
N LEU A 55 -1.31 9.00 18.70
CA LEU A 55 -2.18 7.82 18.56
C LEU A 55 -1.58 6.72 17.67
N LEU A 56 -0.70 7.06 16.73
CA LEU A 56 -0.14 6.13 15.75
C LEU A 56 0.83 5.08 16.34
N VAL A 57 1.32 5.29 17.57
CA VAL A 57 2.46 4.54 18.11
C VAL A 57 2.10 3.12 18.58
N LYS A 58 0.84 2.86 18.96
CA LYS A 58 0.50 1.60 19.65
C LYS A 58 0.08 0.48 18.70
N GLU A 59 -0.83 0.73 17.76
CA GLU A 59 -1.34 -0.31 16.85
C GLU A 59 -0.35 -0.68 15.74
N CYS A 60 0.55 0.23 15.35
CA CYS A 60 1.45 0.01 14.21
C CYS A 60 2.77 -0.71 14.57
N ARG A 61 2.95 -1.24 15.78
CA ARG A 61 4.28 -1.75 16.19
C ARG A 61 4.75 -2.97 15.41
N ILE A 62 3.86 -3.94 15.17
CA ILE A 62 4.16 -5.14 14.37
C ILE A 62 4.34 -4.72 12.90
N PHE A 63 3.42 -3.91 12.39
CA PHE A 63 3.45 -3.39 11.03
C PHE A 63 4.75 -2.66 10.69
N VAL A 64 5.21 -1.75 11.56
CA VAL A 64 6.46 -1.02 11.40
C VAL A 64 7.66 -1.96 11.39
N ARG A 65 7.65 -3.02 12.22
CA ARG A 65 8.74 -4.01 12.21
C ARG A 65 8.78 -4.78 10.89
N THR A 66 7.64 -5.26 10.40
CA THR A 66 7.55 -5.95 9.10
C THR A 66 8.03 -5.03 7.97
N LEU A 67 7.65 -3.76 8.00
CA LEU A 67 8.07 -2.79 7.00
C LEU A 67 9.58 -2.50 7.05
N GLN A 68 10.16 -2.40 8.24
CA GLN A 68 11.62 -2.24 8.39
C GLN A 68 12.36 -3.45 7.85
N ILE A 69 11.89 -4.67 8.13
CA ILE A 69 12.48 -5.88 7.55
C ILE A 69 12.44 -5.83 6.03
N LEU A 70 11.28 -5.52 5.43
CA LEU A 70 11.15 -5.41 3.98
C LEU A 70 12.03 -4.30 3.40
N ARG A 71 12.20 -3.18 4.11
CA ARG A 71 13.02 -2.05 3.69
C ARG A 71 14.49 -2.45 3.52
N TRP A 72 15.03 -3.22 4.46
CA TRP A 72 16.44 -3.59 4.51
C TRP A 72 16.77 -4.91 3.82
N CYS A 73 15.77 -5.77 3.57
CA CYS A 73 15.97 -7.09 2.97
C CYS A 73 16.67 -7.04 1.59
N PRO A 74 16.34 -6.13 0.64
CA PRO A 74 17.06 -6.09 -0.62
C PRO A 74 18.53 -5.65 -0.48
N LEU A 75 18.87 -4.87 0.56
CA LEU A 75 20.26 -4.51 0.82
C LEU A 75 21.06 -5.74 1.24
N LEU A 76 20.45 -6.65 2.02
CA LEU A 76 21.05 -7.94 2.35
C LEU A 76 21.25 -8.79 1.09
N CYS A 77 20.25 -8.87 0.20
CA CYS A 77 20.38 -9.57 -1.08
C CYS A 77 21.52 -9.00 -1.93
N MET A 78 21.60 -7.67 -2.04
CA MET A 78 22.67 -6.99 -2.75
C MET A 78 24.04 -7.29 -2.14
N GLY A 79 24.17 -7.32 -0.82
CA GLY A 79 25.41 -7.71 -0.14
C GLY A 79 25.82 -9.15 -0.43
N LEU A 80 24.86 -10.08 -0.44
CA LEU A 80 25.10 -11.49 -0.80
C LEU A 80 25.50 -11.62 -2.28
N GLU A 81 24.84 -10.90 -3.19
CA GLU A 81 25.20 -10.86 -4.61
C GLU A 81 26.63 -10.35 -4.80
N ILE A 82 27.01 -9.23 -4.17
CA ILE A 82 28.36 -8.67 -4.24
C ILE A 82 29.39 -9.69 -3.75
N TYR A 83 29.15 -10.29 -2.58
CA TYR A 83 30.10 -11.20 -1.96
C TYR A 83 30.31 -12.48 -2.79
N PHE A 84 29.22 -13.13 -3.20
CA PHE A 84 29.31 -14.42 -3.89
C PHE A 84 29.58 -14.27 -5.39
N ILE A 85 28.87 -13.40 -6.10
CA ILE A 85 29.04 -13.24 -7.55
C ILE A 85 30.34 -12.48 -7.83
N GLY A 86 30.60 -11.39 -7.09
CA GLY A 86 31.83 -10.62 -7.23
C GLY A 86 33.07 -11.45 -6.91
N GLY A 87 33.00 -12.31 -5.90
CA GLY A 87 34.10 -13.21 -5.51
C GLY A 87 34.30 -14.41 -6.45
N ALA A 88 33.23 -15.08 -6.87
CA ALA A 88 33.33 -16.33 -7.65
C ALA A 88 33.41 -16.12 -9.16
N VAL A 89 32.68 -15.14 -9.70
CA VAL A 89 32.55 -14.89 -11.15
C VAL A 89 33.46 -13.73 -11.59
N GLY A 90 33.83 -12.86 -10.64
CA GLY A 90 34.69 -11.71 -10.86
C GLY A 90 33.91 -10.41 -11.03
N TRP A 91 34.58 -9.30 -10.68
CA TRP A 91 33.96 -7.97 -10.64
C TRP A 91 33.47 -7.47 -12.00
N ASN A 92 34.14 -7.86 -13.10
CA ASN A 92 33.79 -7.41 -14.45
C ASN A 92 32.37 -7.81 -14.85
N ILE A 93 31.97 -9.06 -14.55
CA ILE A 93 30.62 -9.55 -14.83
C ILE A 93 29.62 -8.95 -13.82
N PHE A 94 30.02 -8.84 -12.55
CA PHE A 94 29.15 -8.29 -11.50
C PHE A 94 28.72 -6.83 -11.75
N GLN A 95 29.60 -6.01 -12.32
CA GLN A 95 29.28 -4.62 -12.69
C GLN A 95 28.05 -4.50 -13.61
N CYS A 96 27.72 -5.55 -14.35
CA CYS A 96 26.54 -5.60 -15.22
C CYS A 96 25.22 -5.71 -14.43
N PHE A 97 25.24 -6.38 -13.28
CA PHE A 97 24.05 -6.62 -12.45
C PHE A 97 23.88 -5.57 -11.35
N PHE A 98 24.96 -4.95 -10.91
CA PHE A 98 24.96 -3.99 -9.81
C PHE A 98 23.97 -2.82 -9.98
N PRO A 99 23.83 -2.18 -11.15
CA PRO A 99 22.84 -1.12 -11.34
C PRO A 99 21.41 -1.60 -11.10
N LYS A 100 21.06 -2.81 -11.55
CA LYS A 100 19.74 -3.40 -11.37
C LYS A 100 19.41 -3.59 -9.89
N SER A 101 20.36 -4.06 -9.09
CA SER A 101 20.18 -4.23 -7.64
C SER A 101 19.96 -2.87 -6.95
N ILE A 102 20.69 -1.83 -7.36
CA ILE A 102 20.47 -0.45 -6.88
C ILE A 102 19.06 0.04 -7.23
N TRP A 103 18.64 -0.11 -8.50
CA TRP A 103 17.33 0.35 -8.95
C TRP A 103 16.18 -0.39 -8.28
N THR A 104 16.35 -1.69 -8.03
CA THR A 104 15.40 -2.53 -7.29
C THR A 104 15.32 -2.10 -5.82
N PHE A 105 16.45 -1.78 -5.19
CA PHE A 105 16.45 -1.23 -3.84
C PHE A 105 15.75 0.13 -3.76
N SER A 106 15.98 1.02 -4.74
CA SER A 106 15.28 2.30 -4.85
C SER A 106 13.77 2.12 -4.98
N LEU A 107 13.33 1.24 -5.89
CA LEU A 107 11.91 0.85 -6.04
C LEU A 107 11.34 0.35 -4.70
N ASN A 108 12.04 -0.54 -3.99
CA ASN A 108 11.61 -1.03 -2.67
C ASN A 108 11.41 0.11 -1.66
N LEU A 109 12.36 1.05 -1.58
CA LEU A 109 12.26 2.20 -0.69
C LEU A 109 11.03 3.06 -1.02
N MET A 110 10.77 3.32 -2.29
CA MET A 110 9.62 4.11 -2.72
C MET A 110 8.30 3.41 -2.42
N VAL A 111 8.20 2.10 -2.68
CA VAL A 111 7.04 1.28 -2.36
C VAL A 111 6.79 1.24 -0.85
N CYS A 112 7.83 1.01 -0.05
CA CYS A 112 7.73 1.04 1.40
C CYS A 112 7.31 2.42 1.93
N GLY A 113 7.81 3.50 1.32
CA GLY A 113 7.41 4.87 1.63
C GLY A 113 5.92 5.10 1.36
N LEU A 114 5.43 4.65 0.20
CA LEU A 114 4.02 4.72 -0.16
C LEU A 114 3.14 3.94 0.82
N VAL A 115 3.54 2.71 1.14
CA VAL A 115 2.91 1.83 2.12
C VAL A 115 2.77 2.51 3.49
N CYS A 116 3.85 3.12 3.99
CA CYS A 116 3.87 3.92 5.21
C CYS A 116 2.82 5.04 5.20
N LEU A 117 2.68 5.69 4.05
CA LEU A 117 1.82 6.84 3.87
C LEU A 117 0.34 6.44 3.87
N ILE A 118 -0.01 5.40 3.12
CA ILE A 118 -1.37 4.85 3.10
C ILE A 118 -1.76 4.37 4.52
N ALA A 119 -0.83 3.74 5.24
CA ALA A 119 -1.06 3.34 6.63
C ALA A 119 -1.35 4.54 7.55
N LYS A 120 -0.67 5.68 7.35
CA LYS A 120 -0.98 6.92 8.08
C LYS A 120 -2.37 7.45 7.75
N ILE A 121 -2.75 7.50 6.47
CA ILE A 121 -4.10 7.91 6.05
C ILE A 121 -5.15 7.02 6.73
N ARG A 122 -4.95 5.70 6.74
CA ARG A 122 -5.84 4.76 7.43
C ARG A 122 -6.00 5.11 8.91
N CYS A 123 -4.92 5.44 9.62
CA CYS A 123 -5.00 5.83 11.02
C CYS A 123 -5.84 7.11 11.25
N TYR A 124 -5.86 8.05 10.30
CA TYR A 124 -6.74 9.22 10.38
C TYR A 124 -8.22 8.83 10.25
N PHE A 125 -8.56 7.91 9.33
CA PHE A 125 -9.93 7.38 9.26
C PHE A 125 -10.33 6.62 10.53
N ALA A 126 -9.40 5.84 11.10
CA ALA A 126 -9.64 5.16 12.37
C ALA A 126 -9.87 6.15 13.52
N ALA A 127 -9.13 7.26 13.56
CA ALA A 127 -9.34 8.32 14.56
C ALA A 127 -10.70 9.01 14.39
N ILE A 128 -11.14 9.27 13.15
CA ILE A 128 -12.49 9.78 12.86
C ILE A 128 -13.54 8.79 13.36
N ASN A 129 -13.39 7.50 13.05
CA ASN A 129 -14.31 6.45 13.49
C ASN A 129 -14.41 6.39 15.02
N HIS A 130 -13.28 6.45 15.73
CA HIS A 130 -13.25 6.48 17.19
C HIS A 130 -13.94 7.74 17.75
N ALA A 131 -13.73 8.91 17.14
CA ALA A 131 -14.37 10.15 17.57
C ALA A 131 -15.90 10.08 17.42
N ILE A 132 -16.41 9.46 16.35
CA ILE A 132 -17.84 9.25 16.13
C ILE A 132 -18.43 8.32 17.21
N GLU A 133 -17.75 7.21 17.51
CA GLU A 133 -18.16 6.27 18.57
C GLU A 133 -18.13 6.92 19.96
N ASP A 134 -17.17 7.81 20.24
CA ASP A 134 -17.10 8.54 21.51
C ASP A 134 -18.24 9.55 21.66
N ILE A 135 -18.63 10.23 20.57
CA ILE A 135 -19.80 11.10 20.55
C ILE A 135 -21.07 10.29 20.84
N GLU A 136 -21.21 9.11 20.24
CA GLU A 136 -22.34 8.21 20.51
C GLU A 136 -22.43 7.86 21.99
N LYS A 137 -21.33 7.37 22.59
CA LYS A 137 -21.30 6.95 24.00
C LYS A 137 -21.70 8.10 24.94
N LYS A 138 -21.17 9.31 24.70
CA LYS A 138 -21.49 10.50 25.50
C LYS A 138 -22.94 10.94 25.32
N HIS A 139 -23.44 10.94 24.08
CA HIS A 139 -24.82 11.33 23.79
C HIS A 139 -25.83 10.35 24.38
N LEU A 140 -25.56 9.03 24.30
CA LEU A 140 -26.42 8.01 24.91
C LEU A 140 -26.38 8.02 26.44
N ALA A 141 -25.22 8.27 27.05
CA ALA A 141 -25.11 8.44 28.50
C ALA A 141 -26.00 9.59 28.99
N PHE A 142 -25.96 10.72 28.30
CA PHE A 142 -26.80 11.88 28.60
C PHE A 142 -28.31 11.56 28.49
N GLN A 143 -28.74 10.84 27.45
CA GLN A 143 -30.15 10.44 27.30
C GLN A 143 -30.63 9.49 28.41
N ASN A 144 -29.76 8.59 28.87
CA ASN A 144 -30.10 7.64 29.94
C ASN A 144 -30.18 8.30 31.31
N GLU A 145 -29.32 9.28 31.61
CA GLU A 145 -29.36 10.06 32.85
C GLU A 145 -30.61 10.93 32.96
N ASP A 146 -31.05 11.53 31.83
CA ASP A 146 -32.31 12.28 31.80
C ASP A 146 -33.47 11.38 32.25
N SER A 147 -33.52 10.11 31.79
CA SER A 147 -34.59 9.16 32.12
C SER A 147 -34.71 8.82 33.61
N THR A 148 -33.65 8.93 34.40
CA THR A 148 -33.63 8.64 35.85
C THR A 148 -33.71 9.88 36.74
N VAL A 149 -33.49 11.08 36.21
CA VAL A 149 -33.36 12.34 37.01
C VAL A 149 -34.51 13.34 36.77
N TYR A 150 -35.56 12.97 36.02
CA TYR A 150 -36.76 13.80 35.76
C TYR A 150 -37.59 14.20 37.00
N VAL A 151 -37.17 13.90 38.23
CA VAL A 151 -37.93 14.29 39.44
C VAL A 151 -37.45 15.61 40.08
N LEU A 152 -36.22 16.12 39.83
CA LEU A 152 -35.68 17.17 40.72
C LEU A 152 -34.88 18.34 40.10
N ARG A 153 -34.79 18.54 38.79
CA ARG A 153 -33.98 19.66 38.27
C ARG A 153 -34.53 20.36 37.02
N GLU A 154 -35.54 21.21 37.22
CA GLU A 154 -35.85 22.32 36.32
C GLU A 154 -34.93 23.51 36.68
N SER A 155 -33.90 23.80 35.88
CA SER A 155 -33.37 25.18 35.69
C SER A 155 -32.02 25.31 34.96
N HIS A 156 -31.34 24.23 34.51
CA HIS A 156 -30.16 24.39 33.66
C HIS A 156 -30.50 24.37 32.15
N PRO A 157 -29.88 25.24 31.33
CA PRO A 157 -30.25 25.42 29.93
C PRO A 157 -29.81 24.20 29.09
N LYS A 158 -30.73 23.25 28.90
CA LYS A 158 -30.59 22.04 28.05
C LYS A 158 -30.31 22.31 26.55
N ASN A 159 -30.13 23.57 26.14
CA ASN A 159 -29.90 23.93 24.74
C ASN A 159 -28.41 23.93 24.38
N GLU A 160 -27.53 24.36 25.29
CA GLU A 160 -26.10 24.53 24.98
C GLU A 160 -25.37 23.21 24.70
N GLU A 161 -25.70 22.13 25.43
CA GLU A 161 -25.00 20.85 25.27
C GLU A 161 -25.38 20.09 24.00
N THR A 162 -26.62 20.21 23.53
CA THR A 162 -27.03 19.56 22.27
C THR A 162 -26.38 20.24 21.07
N ASP A 163 -26.30 21.58 21.11
CA ASP A 163 -25.62 22.37 20.07
C ASP A 163 -24.13 22.02 20.00
N ASN A 164 -23.49 21.72 21.13
CA ASN A 164 -22.11 21.25 21.17
C ASN A 164 -21.90 19.91 20.44
N TYR A 165 -22.80 18.93 20.58
CA TYR A 165 -22.69 17.64 19.86
C TYR A 165 -22.86 17.80 18.35
N VAL A 166 -23.81 18.63 17.92
CA VAL A 166 -24.01 18.93 16.49
C VAL A 166 -22.78 19.64 15.91
N GLN A 167 -22.21 20.61 16.64
CA GLN A 167 -20.96 21.25 16.24
C GLN A 167 -19.78 20.28 16.15
N CYS A 168 -19.67 19.33 17.09
CA CYS A 168 -18.65 18.28 17.04
C CYS A 168 -18.83 17.38 15.81
N LEU A 169 -20.07 16.98 15.51
CA LEU A 169 -20.37 16.15 14.34
C LEU A 169 -20.08 16.90 13.02
N ASN A 170 -20.45 18.18 12.93
CA ASN A 170 -20.10 19.05 11.80
C ASN A 170 -18.57 19.15 11.62
N HIS A 171 -17.83 19.27 12.72
CA HIS A 171 -16.37 19.30 12.68
C HIS A 171 -15.79 17.99 12.14
N ILE A 172 -16.29 16.84 12.60
CA ILE A 172 -15.89 15.52 12.10
C ILE A 172 -16.25 15.35 10.62
N SER A 173 -17.45 15.76 10.21
CA SER A 173 -17.92 15.74 8.82
C SER A 173 -16.98 16.54 7.90
N ASN A 174 -16.57 17.73 8.36
CA ASN A 174 -15.58 18.54 7.66
C ASN A 174 -14.20 17.85 7.59
N GLN A 175 -13.73 17.24 8.66
CA GLN A 175 -12.48 16.47 8.66
C GLN A 175 -12.53 15.27 7.70
N TYR A 176 -13.64 14.52 7.70
CA TYR A 176 -13.87 13.41 6.79
C TYR A 176 -13.84 13.89 5.33
N THR A 177 -14.54 14.98 5.03
CA THR A 177 -14.53 15.62 3.70
C THR A 177 -13.12 15.99 3.25
N GLN A 178 -12.33 16.60 4.14
CA GLN A 178 -10.95 16.98 3.86
C GLN A 178 -10.08 15.74 3.58
N MET A 179 -10.25 14.66 4.34
CA MET A 179 -9.51 13.41 4.13
C MET A 179 -9.89 12.73 2.81
N CYS A 180 -11.17 12.72 2.45
CA CYS A 180 -11.61 12.21 1.14
C CYS A 180 -11.00 13.03 0.00
N ASN A 181 -11.08 14.38 0.07
CA ASN A 181 -10.46 15.26 -0.92
C ASN A 181 -8.93 15.08 -0.98
N PHE A 182 -8.29 14.78 0.14
CA PHE A 182 -6.86 14.48 0.19
C PHE A 182 -6.54 13.17 -0.53
N ILE A 183 -7.33 12.10 -0.31
CA ILE A 183 -7.16 10.83 -1.04
C ILE A 183 -7.41 11.02 -2.53
N ASP A 184 -8.42 11.78 -2.93
CA ASP A 184 -8.71 12.03 -4.34
C ASP A 184 -7.51 12.70 -5.04
N ARG A 185 -6.92 13.71 -4.38
CA ARG A 185 -5.69 14.37 -4.86
C ARG A 185 -4.48 13.43 -4.85
N PHE A 186 -4.35 12.63 -3.80
CA PHE A 186 -3.31 11.62 -3.66
C PHE A 186 -3.37 10.60 -4.80
N ASN A 187 -4.55 10.05 -5.10
CA ASN A 187 -4.76 9.09 -6.19
C ASN A 187 -4.43 9.69 -7.56
N CYS A 188 -4.81 10.94 -7.82
CA CYS A 188 -4.42 11.65 -9.04
C CYS A 188 -2.91 11.75 -9.17
N TYR A 189 -2.22 12.04 -8.06
CA TYR A 189 -0.78 12.21 -8.02
C TYR A 189 0.00 10.89 -8.17
N ILE A 190 -0.38 9.84 -7.42
CA ILE A 190 0.36 8.57 -7.41
C ILE A 190 -0.03 7.61 -8.54
N ARG A 191 -1.03 7.95 -9.37
CA ARG A 191 -1.56 7.06 -10.41
C ARG A 191 -0.46 6.44 -11.27
N LEU A 192 0.37 7.28 -11.90
CA LEU A 192 1.42 6.81 -12.81
C LEU A 192 2.49 6.00 -12.06
N PHE A 193 2.83 6.45 -10.85
CA PHE A 193 3.75 5.76 -9.97
C PHE A 193 3.27 4.34 -9.63
N LEU A 194 1.99 4.16 -9.28
CA LEU A 194 1.41 2.85 -9.01
C LEU A 194 1.45 1.93 -10.23
N VAL A 195 1.05 2.42 -11.41
CA VAL A 195 1.05 1.61 -12.64
C VAL A 195 2.47 1.14 -12.97
N MET A 196 3.42 2.08 -13.02
CA MET A 196 4.80 1.77 -13.37
C MET A 196 5.49 0.93 -12.29
N GLY A 197 5.16 1.15 -11.01
CA GLY A 197 5.69 0.37 -9.89
C GLY A 197 5.26 -1.09 -9.97
N ILE A 198 3.96 -1.35 -10.12
CA ILE A 198 3.45 -2.73 -10.22
C ILE A 198 3.96 -3.43 -11.48
N LEU A 199 4.04 -2.72 -12.61
CA LEU A 199 4.64 -3.26 -13.82
C LEU A 199 6.11 -3.64 -13.61
N SER A 200 6.89 -2.75 -12.98
CA SER A 200 8.31 -3.01 -12.68
C SER A 200 8.49 -4.20 -11.74
N ILE A 201 7.68 -4.31 -10.69
CA ILE A 201 7.72 -5.47 -9.78
C ILE A 201 7.34 -6.76 -10.52
N THR A 202 6.29 -6.73 -11.35
CA THR A 202 5.85 -7.90 -12.12
C THR A 202 6.95 -8.40 -13.06
N VAL A 203 7.59 -7.49 -13.78
CA VAL A 203 8.69 -7.81 -14.70
C VAL A 203 9.93 -8.28 -13.95
N ASN A 204 10.24 -7.70 -12.78
CA ASN A 204 11.31 -8.17 -11.89
C ASN A 204 11.07 -9.63 -11.44
N ILE A 205 9.86 -9.95 -10.98
CA ILE A 205 9.51 -11.33 -10.59
C ILE A 205 9.68 -12.25 -11.78
N LEU A 206 9.16 -11.87 -12.96
CA LEU A 206 9.28 -12.66 -14.17
C LEU A 206 10.75 -12.88 -14.56
N CYS A 207 11.60 -11.86 -14.45
CA CYS A 207 13.02 -11.98 -14.70
C CYS A 207 13.69 -12.97 -13.75
N SER A 208 13.42 -12.89 -12.44
CA SER A 208 13.94 -13.84 -11.47
C SER A 208 13.45 -15.27 -11.72
N CYS A 209 12.18 -15.46 -12.09
CA CYS A 209 11.65 -16.76 -12.51
C CYS A 209 12.34 -17.29 -13.76
N SER A 210 12.58 -16.43 -14.76
CA SER A 210 13.25 -16.80 -16.02
C SER A 210 14.66 -17.33 -15.76
N ILE A 211 15.41 -16.64 -14.90
CA ILE A 211 16.74 -17.05 -14.46
C ILE A 211 16.66 -18.41 -13.75
N LEU A 212 15.73 -18.58 -12.80
CA LEU A 212 15.55 -19.87 -12.10
C LEU A 212 15.25 -21.03 -13.08
N ILE A 213 14.39 -20.81 -14.06
CA ILE A 213 14.04 -21.83 -15.06
C ILE A 213 15.26 -22.18 -15.93
N GLU A 214 16.00 -21.18 -16.39
CA GLU A 214 17.19 -21.42 -17.22
C GLU A 214 18.27 -22.20 -16.46
N PHE A 215 18.56 -21.84 -15.20
CA PHE A 215 19.52 -22.56 -14.38
C PHE A 215 19.02 -23.92 -13.90
N GLY A 216 17.70 -24.10 -13.77
CA GLY A 216 17.10 -25.39 -13.43
C GLY A 216 17.11 -26.38 -14.59
N THR A 217 17.03 -25.90 -15.83
CA THR A 217 17.02 -26.73 -17.05
C THR A 217 18.44 -27.05 -17.53
N LYS A 218 19.37 -26.09 -17.50
CA LYS A 218 20.76 -26.25 -17.95
C LYS A 218 21.71 -26.58 -16.79
N THR A 219 21.62 -27.79 -16.25
CA THR A 219 22.34 -28.19 -15.02
C THR A 219 23.84 -28.49 -15.18
N LYS A 220 24.46 -28.39 -16.37
CA LYS A 220 25.69 -29.16 -16.62
C LYS A 220 26.98 -28.49 -17.08
N THR A 221 27.11 -27.18 -17.33
CA THR A 221 28.30 -26.77 -18.14
C THR A 221 29.14 -25.54 -17.75
N LEU A 222 28.76 -24.64 -16.84
CA LEU A 222 29.50 -23.36 -16.73
C LEU A 222 29.88 -22.85 -15.32
N PHE A 223 29.22 -23.27 -14.24
CA PHE A 223 29.45 -22.71 -12.90
C PHE A 223 29.74 -23.78 -11.86
N ASP A 224 30.53 -23.42 -10.84
CA ASP A 224 30.67 -24.24 -9.62
C ASP A 224 29.30 -24.46 -8.95
N ILE A 225 29.10 -25.65 -8.38
CA ILE A 225 27.86 -26.06 -7.73
C ILE A 225 27.49 -25.08 -6.62
N THR A 226 28.49 -24.56 -5.90
CA THR A 226 28.31 -23.58 -4.83
C THR A 226 27.70 -22.29 -5.37
N THR A 227 28.27 -21.73 -6.44
CA THR A 227 27.81 -20.50 -7.09
C THR A 227 26.40 -20.65 -7.63
N GLN A 228 26.09 -21.79 -8.27
CA GLN A 228 24.75 -22.07 -8.78
C GLN A 228 23.71 -22.11 -7.65
N ARG A 229 24.00 -22.80 -6.54
CA ARG A 229 23.08 -22.86 -5.37
C ARG A 229 22.81 -21.49 -4.77
N VAL A 230 23.86 -20.67 -4.63
CA VAL A 230 23.71 -19.30 -4.11
C VAL A 230 22.87 -18.46 -5.05
N LEU A 231 23.11 -18.52 -6.36
CA LEU A 231 22.33 -17.77 -7.34
C LEU A 231 20.85 -18.13 -7.27
N LEU A 232 20.53 -19.43 -7.22
CA LEU A 232 19.15 -19.91 -7.06
C LEU A 232 18.52 -19.37 -5.77
N ALA A 233 19.25 -19.41 -4.64
CA ALA A 233 18.76 -18.90 -3.36
C ALA A 233 18.48 -17.39 -3.42
N VAL A 234 19.39 -16.60 -4.02
CA VAL A 234 19.21 -15.14 -4.18
C VAL A 234 17.97 -14.83 -5.03
N GLN A 235 17.77 -15.53 -6.16
CA GLN A 235 16.60 -15.29 -7.01
C GLN A 235 15.29 -15.68 -6.32
N LEU A 236 15.27 -16.77 -5.54
CA LEU A 236 14.10 -17.14 -4.73
C LEU A 236 13.78 -16.08 -3.68
N ILE A 237 14.79 -15.58 -2.97
CA ILE A 237 14.60 -14.51 -1.97
C ILE A 237 14.10 -13.24 -2.67
N SER A 238 14.66 -12.87 -3.84
CA SER A 238 14.18 -11.74 -4.64
C SER A 238 12.71 -11.86 -5.01
N ILE A 239 12.25 -13.04 -5.44
CA ILE A 239 10.83 -13.30 -5.73
C ILE A 239 9.98 -13.08 -4.47
N ILE A 240 10.38 -13.65 -3.34
CA ILE A 240 9.66 -13.52 -2.07
C ILE A 240 9.55 -12.05 -1.65
N ILE A 241 10.62 -11.27 -1.79
CA ILE A 241 10.62 -9.84 -1.46
C ILE A 241 9.63 -9.09 -2.37
N ASN A 242 9.72 -9.28 -3.68
CA ASN A 242 8.86 -8.58 -4.66
C ASN A 242 7.37 -8.95 -4.50
N VAL A 243 7.07 -10.24 -4.27
CA VAL A 243 5.71 -10.69 -3.95
C VAL A 243 5.24 -10.11 -2.61
N GLY A 244 6.12 -10.07 -1.60
CA GLY A 244 5.85 -9.47 -0.30
C GLY A 244 5.55 -7.97 -0.38
N GLN A 245 6.23 -7.22 -1.25
CA GLN A 245 5.94 -5.81 -1.52
C GLN A 245 4.52 -5.60 -2.05
N ILE A 246 4.12 -6.38 -3.06
CA ILE A 246 2.76 -6.30 -3.62
C ILE A 246 1.74 -6.72 -2.57
N GLY A 247 2.01 -7.80 -1.83
CA GLY A 247 1.14 -8.28 -0.76
C GLY A 247 0.92 -7.23 0.34
N LEU A 248 1.98 -6.53 0.76
CA LEU A 248 1.86 -5.44 1.73
C LEU A 248 1.10 -4.24 1.17
N CYS A 249 1.33 -3.87 -0.09
CA CYS A 249 0.55 -2.81 -0.73
C CYS A 249 -0.95 -3.18 -0.78
N ALA A 250 -1.26 -4.40 -1.20
CA ALA A 250 -2.62 -4.92 -1.27
C ALA A 250 -3.30 -4.95 0.11
N LEU A 251 -2.59 -5.46 1.14
CA LEU A 251 -3.09 -5.52 2.52
C LEU A 251 -3.49 -4.12 3.02
N ILE A 252 -2.60 -3.14 2.91
CA ILE A 252 -2.85 -1.81 3.47
C ILE A 252 -3.89 -1.04 2.65
N GLY A 253 -3.91 -1.24 1.34
CA GLY A 253 -4.95 -0.67 0.48
C GLY A 253 -6.34 -1.21 0.84
N GLU A 254 -6.46 -2.51 1.09
CA GLU A 254 -7.68 -3.15 1.59
C GLU A 254 -8.06 -2.64 2.99
N ASP A 255 -7.08 -2.56 3.91
CA ASP A 255 -7.32 -2.07 5.27
C ASP A 255 -7.81 -0.61 5.29
N LEU A 256 -7.26 0.26 4.43
CA LEU A 256 -7.75 1.62 4.25
C LEU A 256 -9.19 1.64 3.73
N GLN A 257 -9.49 0.79 2.76
CA GLN A 257 -10.85 0.69 2.21
C GLN A 257 -11.85 0.22 3.27
N ASN A 258 -11.48 -0.80 4.05
CA ASN A 258 -12.31 -1.32 5.14
C ASN A 258 -12.53 -0.26 6.23
N GLU A 259 -11.51 0.50 6.61
CA GLU A 259 -11.63 1.55 7.60
C GLU A 259 -12.54 2.70 7.11
N GLY A 260 -12.47 3.05 5.82
CA GLY A 260 -13.38 4.02 5.21
C GLY A 260 -14.83 3.54 5.15
N GLN A 261 -15.05 2.24 4.90
CA GLN A 261 -16.40 1.64 4.93
C GLN A 261 -16.97 1.58 6.35
N LYS A 262 -16.12 1.35 7.36
CA LYS A 262 -16.51 1.30 8.77
C LYS A 262 -17.20 2.58 9.23
N THR A 263 -16.80 3.75 8.71
CA THR A 263 -17.45 5.03 9.01
C THR A 263 -18.95 4.99 8.74
N SER A 264 -19.35 4.48 7.56
CA SER A 264 -20.76 4.36 7.19
C SER A 264 -21.51 3.39 8.12
N SER A 265 -20.89 2.24 8.44
CA SER A 265 -21.47 1.24 9.33
C SER A 265 -21.70 1.76 10.74
N ILE A 266 -20.74 2.51 11.29
CA ILE A 266 -20.86 3.14 12.62
C ILE A 266 -22.02 4.14 12.60
N CYS A 267 -22.07 5.01 11.60
CA CYS A 267 -23.11 6.03 11.51
C CYS A 267 -24.51 5.40 11.39
N TYR A 268 -24.68 4.33 10.60
CA TYR A 268 -25.94 3.59 10.54
C TYR A 268 -26.33 2.93 11.86
N SER A 269 -25.36 2.36 12.58
CA SER A 269 -25.61 1.77 13.89
C SER A 269 -26.14 2.81 14.88
N ILE A 270 -25.52 3.99 14.90
CA ILE A 270 -25.96 5.14 15.72
C ILE A 270 -27.36 5.59 15.32
N LEU A 271 -27.61 5.75 14.02
CA LEU A 271 -28.89 6.22 13.50
C LEU A 271 -30.04 5.27 13.86
N ASN A 272 -29.80 3.96 13.77
CA ASN A 272 -30.76 2.94 14.18
C ASN A 272 -31.07 2.97 15.69
N LYS A 273 -30.07 3.24 16.54
CA LYS A 273 -30.28 3.39 17.99
C LYS A 273 -31.07 4.66 18.32
N LEU A 274 -30.75 5.77 17.66
CA LEU A 274 -31.44 7.04 17.87
C LEU A 274 -32.90 7.00 17.41
N ASN A 275 -33.19 6.35 16.28
CA ASN A 275 -34.55 6.27 15.76
C ASN A 275 -35.48 5.53 16.74
N ARG A 276 -34.98 4.47 17.39
CA ARG A 276 -35.72 3.73 18.44
C ARG A 276 -36.08 4.59 19.66
N ASN A 277 -35.27 5.61 19.95
CA ASN A 277 -35.43 6.49 21.12
C ASN A 277 -36.06 7.85 20.77
N SER A 278 -36.45 8.09 19.51
CA SER A 278 -36.80 9.42 19.01
C SER A 278 -38.23 9.87 19.37
N LYS A 279 -38.39 10.46 20.55
CA LYS A 279 -39.56 11.32 20.87
C LYS A 279 -39.23 12.82 20.91
N ASN A 280 -37.95 13.20 20.82
CA ASN A 280 -37.49 14.58 20.99
C ASN A 280 -37.11 15.24 19.65
N GLU A 281 -37.67 16.42 19.33
CA GLU A 281 -37.35 17.20 18.11
C GLU A 281 -35.86 17.51 17.96
N LYS A 282 -35.12 17.66 19.05
CA LYS A 282 -33.67 17.92 19.02
C LYS A 282 -32.85 16.79 18.41
N ASN A 283 -33.32 15.55 18.53
CA ASN A 283 -32.68 14.40 17.89
C ASN A 283 -32.79 14.50 16.36
N ASN A 284 -33.73 15.28 15.82
CA ASN A 284 -33.90 15.45 14.37
C ASN A 284 -32.71 16.18 13.74
N LEU A 285 -32.12 17.17 14.42
CA LEU A 285 -30.94 17.89 13.90
C LEU A 285 -29.70 16.99 13.88
N PHE A 286 -29.45 16.27 14.98
CA PHE A 286 -28.34 15.32 15.06
C PHE A 286 -28.50 14.19 14.03
N MET A 287 -29.71 13.63 13.88
CA MET A 287 -30.00 12.61 12.86
C MET A 287 -29.85 13.16 11.43
N LYS A 288 -30.20 14.42 11.17
CA LYS A 288 -30.02 15.03 9.85
C LYS A 288 -28.54 15.12 9.49
N GLU A 289 -27.70 15.57 10.42
CA GLU A 289 -26.26 15.70 10.18
C GLU A 289 -25.59 14.32 10.05
N LEU A 290 -25.99 13.35 10.88
CA LEU A 290 -25.50 11.98 10.78
C LEU A 290 -25.89 11.34 9.45
N ASN A 291 -27.12 11.57 8.96
CA ASN A 291 -27.55 11.15 7.63
C ASN A 291 -26.70 11.77 6.52
N PHE A 292 -26.33 13.05 6.65
CA PHE A 292 -25.45 13.70 5.69
C PHE A 292 -24.08 13.01 5.63
N LEU A 293 -23.47 12.71 6.78
CA LEU A 293 -22.20 11.98 6.86
C LEU A 293 -22.31 10.56 6.28
N VAL A 294 -23.42 9.87 6.52
CA VAL A 294 -23.72 8.57 5.90
C VAL A 294 -23.75 8.68 4.37
N GLN A 295 -24.55 9.60 3.83
CA GLN A 295 -24.66 9.80 2.38
C GLN A 295 -23.30 10.12 1.76
N GLN A 296 -22.50 10.96 2.43
CA GLN A 296 -21.16 11.30 1.99
C GLN A 296 -20.24 10.07 1.97
N SER A 297 -20.19 9.30 3.07
CA SER A 297 -19.33 8.11 3.17
C SER A 297 -19.71 7.00 2.18
N GLN A 298 -20.99 6.89 1.80
CA GLN A 298 -21.44 5.97 0.76
C GLN A 298 -21.10 6.45 -0.65
N SER A 299 -21.22 7.76 -0.89
CA SER A 299 -20.95 8.33 -2.21
C SER A 299 -19.46 8.28 -2.60
N ARG A 300 -18.56 8.31 -1.61
CA ARG A 300 -17.11 8.34 -1.82
C ARG A 300 -16.46 7.05 -1.36
N LYS A 301 -16.05 6.21 -2.31
CA LYS A 301 -15.28 5.01 -2.01
C LYS A 301 -13.84 5.37 -1.64
N VAL A 302 -13.56 5.42 -0.34
CA VAL A 302 -12.20 5.54 0.19
C VAL A 302 -11.37 4.34 -0.27
N CYS A 303 -10.55 4.52 -1.29
CA CYS A 303 -9.64 3.48 -1.77
C CYS A 303 -8.46 4.11 -2.51
N VAL A 304 -7.32 3.41 -2.50
CA VAL A 304 -6.18 3.80 -3.33
C VAL A 304 -6.32 3.14 -4.68
N HIS A 305 -6.29 3.93 -5.76
CA HIS A 305 -6.46 3.41 -7.10
C HIS A 305 -5.54 4.10 -8.12
N ALA A 306 -5.12 3.33 -9.12
CA ALA A 306 -4.33 3.83 -10.22
C ALA A 306 -5.24 4.41 -11.32
N GLY A 307 -6.02 5.45 -10.98
CA GLY A 307 -6.90 6.16 -11.94
C GLY A 307 -7.74 5.26 -12.86
N GLY A 308 -8.43 4.27 -12.28
CA GLY A 308 -9.33 3.37 -13.01
C GLY A 308 -8.68 2.09 -13.55
N PHE A 309 -7.35 2.00 -13.62
CA PHE A 309 -6.68 0.76 -14.08
C PHE A 309 -6.89 -0.40 -13.09
N PHE A 310 -6.65 -0.14 -11.81
CA PHE A 310 -6.83 -1.10 -10.73
C PHE A 310 -6.98 -0.40 -9.38
N GLN A 311 -7.56 -1.11 -8.41
CA GLN A 311 -7.65 -0.71 -7.01
C GLN A 311 -6.61 -1.50 -6.21
N LEU A 312 -5.94 -0.85 -5.26
CA LEU A 312 -4.91 -1.47 -4.44
C LEU A 312 -5.54 -2.44 -3.42
N ASN A 313 -5.78 -3.68 -3.85
CA ASN A 313 -6.41 -4.74 -3.07
C ASN A 313 -5.76 -6.10 -3.38
N TRP A 314 -6.23 -7.16 -2.71
CA TRP A 314 -5.76 -8.54 -2.94
C TRP A 314 -5.91 -9.02 -4.38
N GLY A 315 -6.84 -8.42 -5.14
CA GLY A 315 -7.02 -8.71 -6.57
C GLY A 315 -5.77 -8.42 -7.40
N ILE A 316 -4.98 -7.38 -7.05
CA ILE A 316 -3.71 -7.10 -7.72
C ILE A 316 -2.71 -8.23 -7.51
N LEU A 317 -2.57 -8.73 -6.27
CA LEU A 317 -1.64 -9.81 -5.99
C LEU A 317 -1.97 -11.06 -6.81
N GLY A 318 -3.27 -11.39 -6.89
CA GLY A 318 -3.77 -12.47 -7.75
C GLY A 318 -3.45 -12.22 -9.22
N SER A 319 -3.69 -11.01 -9.73
CA SER A 319 -3.40 -10.63 -11.12
C SER A 319 -1.91 -10.74 -11.45
N VAL A 320 -1.01 -10.25 -10.58
CA VAL A 320 0.44 -10.33 -10.79
C VAL A 320 0.89 -11.78 -10.75
N THR A 321 0.46 -12.55 -9.75
CA THR A 321 0.82 -13.96 -9.61
C THR A 321 0.36 -14.79 -10.81
N SER A 322 -0.88 -14.57 -11.28
CA SER A 322 -1.41 -15.21 -12.48
C SER A 322 -0.58 -14.85 -13.71
N THR A 323 -0.25 -13.57 -13.89
CA THR A 323 0.53 -13.08 -15.04
C THR A 323 1.92 -13.72 -15.06
N VAL A 324 2.63 -13.69 -13.92
CA VAL A 324 3.95 -14.30 -13.77
C VAL A 324 3.89 -15.80 -14.03
N ALA A 325 2.90 -16.51 -13.50
CA ALA A 325 2.74 -17.95 -13.71
C ALA A 325 2.52 -18.28 -15.19
N THR A 326 1.61 -17.56 -15.86
CA THR A 326 1.33 -17.75 -17.30
C THR A 326 2.59 -17.54 -18.14
N TYR A 327 3.33 -16.45 -17.94
CA TYR A 327 4.55 -16.21 -18.70
C TYR A 327 5.68 -17.18 -18.34
N SER A 328 5.77 -17.62 -17.08
CA SER A 328 6.75 -18.64 -16.68
C SER A 328 6.50 -19.97 -17.42
N ILE A 329 5.23 -20.39 -17.57
CA ILE A 329 4.88 -21.58 -18.35
C ILE A 329 5.31 -21.43 -19.82
N VAL A 330 5.05 -20.27 -20.42
CA VAL A 330 5.45 -19.99 -21.81
C VAL A 330 6.98 -20.08 -21.96
N ILE A 331 7.74 -19.51 -21.02
CA ILE A 331 9.20 -19.55 -21.02
C ILE A 331 9.71 -21.00 -20.90
N ILE A 332 9.12 -21.79 -20.00
CA ILE A 332 9.44 -23.22 -19.85
C ILE A 332 9.21 -23.95 -21.19
N GLN A 333 8.09 -23.73 -21.86
CA GLN A 333 7.78 -24.36 -23.14
C GLN A 333 8.81 -24.03 -24.23
N PHE A 334 9.23 -22.76 -24.33
CA PHE A 334 10.26 -22.35 -25.28
C PHE A 334 11.65 -22.89 -24.95
N LEU A 335 11.97 -23.05 -23.66
CA LEU A 335 13.25 -23.61 -23.21
C LEU A 335 13.33 -25.12 -23.45
N ILE A 336 12.28 -25.87 -23.15
CA ILE A 336 12.26 -27.33 -23.33
C ILE A 336 12.29 -27.72 -24.81
N LYS A 337 11.59 -26.98 -25.69
CA LYS A 337 11.49 -27.32 -27.13
C LYS A 337 12.80 -27.14 -27.91
N ARG A 338 13.84 -26.57 -27.29
CA ARG A 338 15.12 -26.25 -27.94
C ARG A 338 16.14 -27.39 -27.82
N ASP A 339 15.89 -28.35 -26.95
CA ASP A 339 16.57 -29.66 -26.91
C ASP A 339 15.76 -30.67 -27.75
#